data_AF-A0A101RMB3-F1
#
_entry.id   AF-A0A101RMB3-F1
#
_cell.length_a   1.000
_cell.length_b   1.000
_cell.length_c   1.000
_cell.angle_alpha   90.00
_cell.angle_beta   90.00
_cell.angle_gamma   90.00
#
_symmetry.space_group_name_H-M   'P 1'
#
loop_
_entity.id
_entity.type
_entity.pdbx_description
1 polymer ?
#
loop_
_entity_poly.entity_id
_entity_poly.type
_entity_poly.pdbx_seq_one_letter_code
_entity_poly.pdbx_strand_id
1 'polypeptide(L)'
;MIRPQPDLDLVAGEPAEAVAAAQAWVDAPDGIGSITSYATEVALPATGTWRNPGVGCAWADIVLTAPEVGLPLLFIEADNCTEEAPIIAAKFDKYMRHFHRTVKDTDGLDKPMWRTRWSAPEPKWGDATHPPVLLVFHQVGKRPALQQMKNVADLTREHWQGQRAEGGFHIYHQKMPIVATTLELLREHGPAGPAFWRFGREDRQNLWEAIGNPRRDAALARRAEEGRRRLAQQAAERAAQRPACADCGAKFTDDRWKASVAVDWGGGDSHPHLCDDCKCLFHISCALWGYSRGEPRWGDGVIPKSGLRSVSVSGDLAEVRRSGVAVCAAG
;
A
#
# COMPACT_ATOMS: atom_id res chain seq x y z
N MET A 1 -25.77 3.52 10.61
CA MET A 1 -24.56 3.60 9.77
C MET A 1 -24.79 4.54 8.60
N ILE A 2 -25.89 4.44 7.86
CA ILE A 2 -26.39 5.57 7.06
C ILE A 2 -26.94 6.63 8.02
N ARG A 3 -26.72 7.91 7.71
CA ARG A 3 -27.44 9.04 8.31
C ARG A 3 -27.91 9.94 7.16
N PRO A 4 -29.14 9.73 6.64
CA PRO A 4 -29.70 10.66 5.66
C PRO A 4 -29.82 12.02 6.34
N GLN A 5 -29.37 13.07 5.64
CA GLN A 5 -29.48 14.43 6.14
C GLN A 5 -30.96 14.85 6.08
N PRO A 6 -31.57 15.28 7.20
CA PRO A 6 -32.94 15.77 7.18
C PRO A 6 -32.98 17.09 6.40
N ASP A 7 -34.05 17.28 5.64
CA ASP A 7 -34.33 18.56 5.03
C ASP A 7 -34.85 19.52 6.11
N LEU A 8 -34.03 20.51 6.48
CA LEU A 8 -34.35 21.46 7.54
C LEU A 8 -35.56 22.34 7.18
N ASP A 9 -35.86 22.54 5.90
CA ASP A 9 -37.01 23.31 5.45
C ASP A 9 -38.33 22.61 5.80
N LEU A 10 -38.32 21.27 5.85
CA LEU A 10 -39.50 20.47 6.20
C LEU A 10 -39.81 20.48 7.70
N VAL A 11 -38.88 20.90 8.56
CA VAL A 11 -39.06 20.95 10.02
C VAL A 11 -39.17 22.37 10.59
N ALA A 12 -39.08 23.40 9.75
CA ALA A 12 -39.05 24.80 10.19
C ALA A 12 -40.30 25.28 10.98
N GLY A 13 -41.43 24.55 10.90
CA GLY A 13 -42.66 24.83 11.65
C GLY A 13 -42.96 23.88 12.82
N GLU A 14 -42.08 22.91 13.07
CA GLU A 14 -42.25 21.89 14.11
C GLU A 14 -41.82 22.44 15.50
N PRO A 15 -42.18 21.75 16.60
CA PRO A 15 -41.73 22.12 17.94
C PRO A 15 -40.22 22.31 18.03
N ALA A 16 -39.77 23.23 18.88
CA ALA A 16 -38.35 23.58 19.02
C ALA A 16 -37.44 22.37 19.33
N GLU A 17 -37.96 21.36 20.04
CA GLU A 17 -37.27 20.10 20.30
C GLU A 17 -37.03 19.27 19.02
N ALA A 18 -37.98 19.27 18.07
CA ALA A 18 -37.86 18.57 16.80
C ALA A 18 -36.87 19.29 15.87
N VAL A 19 -36.91 20.63 15.83
CA VAL A 19 -35.94 21.45 15.10
C VAL A 19 -34.53 21.25 15.66
N ALA A 20 -34.37 21.29 16.99
CA ALA A 20 -33.09 21.06 17.65
C ALA A 20 -32.57 19.63 17.40
N ALA A 21 -33.44 18.62 17.40
CA ALA A 21 -33.07 17.25 17.07
C ALA A 21 -32.64 17.10 15.60
N ALA A 22 -33.34 17.76 14.66
CA ALA A 22 -32.98 17.76 13.25
C ALA A 22 -31.65 18.49 12.99
N GLN A 23 -31.44 19.64 13.63
CA GLN A 23 -30.18 20.38 13.54
C GLN A 23 -29.02 19.56 14.13
N ALA A 24 -29.20 18.95 15.29
CA ALA A 24 -28.20 18.05 15.87
C ALA A 24 -27.91 16.83 14.97
N TRP A 25 -28.86 16.42 14.14
CA TRP A 25 -28.67 15.36 13.15
C TRP A 25 -27.86 15.84 11.94
N VAL A 26 -28.05 17.09 11.51
CA VAL A 26 -27.25 17.74 10.46
C VAL A 26 -25.80 17.96 10.91
N ASP A 27 -25.63 18.40 12.15
CA ASP A 27 -24.31 18.67 12.72
C ASP A 27 -23.55 17.38 13.09
N ALA A 28 -24.22 16.23 13.07
CA ALA A 28 -23.60 14.95 13.37
C ALA A 28 -22.67 14.50 12.23
N PRO A 29 -21.59 13.75 12.54
CA PRO A 29 -20.72 13.18 11.52
C PRO A 29 -21.51 12.35 10.51
N ASP A 30 -21.15 12.49 9.23
CA ASP A 30 -21.80 11.77 8.14
C ASP A 30 -21.81 10.26 8.37
N GLY A 31 -22.89 9.63 7.89
CA GLY A 31 -22.96 8.18 7.80
C GLY A 31 -21.98 7.61 6.76
N ILE A 32 -21.90 6.29 6.69
CA ILE A 32 -21.11 5.59 5.68
C ILE A 32 -21.97 5.30 4.45
N GLY A 33 -21.49 5.75 3.29
CA GLY A 33 -22.08 5.46 1.99
C GLY A 33 -23.46 6.07 1.80
N SER A 34 -24.07 5.74 0.66
CA SER A 34 -25.45 6.12 0.32
C SER A 34 -26.37 4.91 0.44
N ILE A 35 -27.69 5.07 0.25
CA ILE A 35 -28.62 3.93 0.29
C ILE A 35 -28.29 2.84 -0.75
N THR A 36 -27.70 3.22 -1.89
CA THR A 36 -27.30 2.26 -2.94
C THR A 36 -26.02 1.50 -2.61
N SER A 37 -25.29 1.94 -1.57
CA SER A 37 -24.11 1.24 -1.03
C SER A 37 -24.48 -0.03 -0.25
N TYR A 38 -25.77 -0.24 0.03
CA TYR A 38 -26.28 -1.32 0.88
C TYR A 38 -27.12 -2.30 0.08
N ALA A 39 -26.95 -3.59 0.39
CA ALA A 39 -27.85 -4.65 -0.04
C ALA A 39 -28.24 -5.48 1.18
N THR A 40 -29.51 -5.86 1.30
CA THR A 40 -30.01 -6.67 2.41
C THR A 40 -30.24 -8.11 1.97
N GLU A 41 -30.24 -9.05 2.92
CA GLU A 41 -30.60 -10.47 2.70
C GLU A 41 -29.79 -11.11 1.57
N VAL A 42 -28.47 -10.95 1.61
CA VAL A 42 -27.58 -11.39 0.54
C VAL A 42 -27.13 -12.82 0.78
N ALA A 43 -27.62 -13.74 -0.05
CA ALA A 43 -27.11 -15.11 -0.07
C ALA A 43 -25.62 -15.15 -0.44
N LEU A 44 -24.85 -15.96 0.30
CA LEU A 44 -23.40 -16.18 0.17
C LEU A 44 -23.14 -17.65 -0.16
N PRO A 45 -23.11 -18.01 -1.47
CA PRO A 45 -23.13 -19.40 -1.88
C PRO A 45 -21.83 -20.13 -1.53
N ALA A 46 -21.87 -21.12 -0.65
CA ALA A 46 -20.79 -22.10 -0.48
C ALA A 46 -20.90 -23.24 -1.51
N THR A 47 -22.11 -23.51 -2.01
CA THR A 47 -22.42 -24.40 -3.13
C THR A 47 -23.50 -23.75 -4.01
N GLY A 48 -23.77 -24.28 -5.21
CA GLY A 48 -24.73 -23.68 -6.16
C GLY A 48 -24.22 -22.39 -6.81
N THR A 49 -25.08 -21.50 -7.28
CA THR A 49 -24.69 -20.24 -7.93
C THR A 49 -25.21 -19.04 -7.15
N TRP A 50 -24.83 -17.81 -7.54
CA TRP A 50 -25.44 -16.59 -6.99
C TRP A 50 -26.97 -16.56 -7.16
N ARG A 51 -27.48 -17.09 -8.28
CA ARG A 51 -28.91 -17.10 -8.60
C ARG A 51 -29.65 -18.25 -7.91
N ASN A 52 -28.97 -19.38 -7.69
CA ASN A 52 -29.54 -20.55 -7.04
C ASN A 52 -28.56 -21.06 -5.98
N PRO A 53 -28.52 -20.41 -4.80
CA PRO A 53 -27.63 -20.81 -3.72
C PRO A 53 -28.00 -22.21 -3.21
N GLY A 54 -27.00 -23.05 -2.95
CA GLY A 54 -27.24 -24.37 -2.38
C GLY A 54 -27.72 -24.32 -0.93
N VAL A 55 -28.19 -25.46 -0.42
CA VAL A 55 -28.62 -25.59 0.98
C VAL A 55 -27.43 -25.36 1.92
N GLY A 56 -27.67 -24.64 3.02
CA GLY A 56 -26.68 -24.41 4.08
C GLY A 56 -25.70 -23.24 3.80
N CYS A 57 -25.95 -22.43 2.78
CA CYS A 57 -25.22 -21.19 2.53
C CYS A 57 -25.46 -20.14 3.64
N ALA A 58 -24.50 -19.23 3.81
CA ALA A 58 -24.71 -18.05 4.65
C ALA A 58 -25.67 -17.07 3.94
N TRP A 59 -26.37 -16.28 4.75
CA TRP A 59 -27.17 -15.15 4.32
C TRP A 59 -26.73 -13.98 5.18
N ALA A 60 -26.19 -12.95 4.55
CA ALA A 60 -25.81 -11.73 5.24
C ALA A 60 -27.05 -10.84 5.37
N ASP A 61 -27.35 -10.38 6.58
CA ASP A 61 -28.45 -9.45 6.80
C ASP A 61 -28.24 -8.19 5.97
N ILE A 62 -26.99 -7.67 5.95
CA ILE A 62 -26.61 -6.50 5.18
C ILE A 62 -25.20 -6.68 4.59
N VAL A 63 -25.01 -6.24 3.35
CA VAL A 63 -23.71 -6.06 2.69
C VAL A 63 -23.54 -4.59 2.38
N LEU A 64 -22.39 -4.03 2.75
CA LEU A 64 -22.02 -2.64 2.55
C LEU A 64 -20.76 -2.54 1.68
N THR A 65 -20.85 -1.75 0.63
CA THR A 65 -19.71 -1.33 -0.21
C THR A 65 -19.67 0.19 -0.33
N ALA A 66 -18.66 0.82 0.26
CA ALA A 66 -18.48 2.27 0.23
C ALA A 66 -17.01 2.64 -0.04
N PRO A 67 -16.47 2.31 -1.23
CA PRO A 67 -15.07 2.58 -1.57
C PRO A 67 -14.70 4.06 -1.53
N GLU A 68 -15.66 4.96 -1.75
CA GLU A 68 -15.51 6.42 -1.70
C GLU A 68 -15.03 6.94 -0.34
N VAL A 69 -15.33 6.21 0.75
CA VAL A 69 -14.84 6.50 2.11
C VAL A 69 -13.80 5.47 2.58
N GLY A 70 -13.20 4.74 1.65
CA GLY A 70 -12.17 3.75 1.94
C GLY A 70 -12.65 2.50 2.69
N LEU A 71 -13.97 2.26 2.76
CA LEU A 71 -14.50 1.05 3.38
C LEU A 71 -14.41 -0.13 2.39
N PRO A 72 -13.76 -1.24 2.77
CA PRO A 72 -13.79 -2.46 1.96
C PRO A 72 -15.20 -3.07 1.94
N LEU A 73 -15.39 -4.13 1.15
CA LEU A 73 -16.57 -4.99 1.26
C LEU A 73 -16.76 -5.41 2.73
N LEU A 74 -17.90 -5.03 3.33
CA LEU A 74 -18.26 -5.32 4.71
C LEU A 74 -19.57 -6.09 4.75
N PHE A 75 -19.56 -7.23 5.41
CA PHE A 75 -20.77 -7.98 5.75
C PHE A 75 -21.22 -7.62 7.16
N ILE A 76 -22.52 -7.59 7.40
CA ILE A 76 -23.09 -7.18 8.67
C ILE A 76 -24.19 -8.17 9.06
N GLU A 77 -24.14 -8.59 10.31
CA GLU A 77 -25.14 -9.41 10.98
C GLU A 77 -25.72 -8.59 12.15
N ALA A 78 -27.03 -8.61 12.32
CA ALA A 78 -27.71 -7.99 13.44
C ALA A 78 -28.34 -9.07 14.32
N ASP A 79 -28.04 -9.04 15.62
CA ASP A 79 -28.67 -9.95 16.59
C ASP A 79 -29.38 -9.16 17.69
N ASN A 80 -30.61 -9.55 18.00
CA ASN A 80 -31.42 -8.95 19.05
C ASN A 80 -31.09 -9.51 20.45
N CYS A 81 -29.92 -10.13 20.63
CA CYS A 81 -29.52 -10.84 21.86
C CYS A 81 -30.47 -12.01 22.22
N THR A 82 -31.11 -12.61 21.20
CA THR A 82 -32.06 -13.72 21.36
C THR A 82 -31.45 -15.06 20.98
N GLU A 83 -30.51 -15.07 20.04
CA GLU A 83 -29.78 -16.27 19.65
C GLU A 83 -28.75 -16.67 20.72
N GLU A 84 -28.36 -17.94 20.72
CA GLU A 84 -27.25 -18.41 21.55
C GLU A 84 -25.93 -18.24 20.80
N ALA A 85 -24.86 -17.88 21.51
CA ALA A 85 -23.54 -17.71 20.93
C ALA A 85 -23.08 -18.86 19.99
N PRO A 86 -23.37 -20.16 20.25
CA PRO A 86 -23.05 -21.23 19.29
C PRO A 86 -23.82 -21.14 17.96
N ILE A 87 -25.07 -20.66 17.98
CA ILE A 87 -25.88 -20.45 16.76
C ILE A 87 -25.27 -19.31 15.94
N ILE A 88 -24.90 -18.21 16.60
CA ILE A 88 -24.22 -17.08 15.96
C ILE A 88 -22.85 -17.54 15.42
N ALA A 89 -22.07 -18.29 16.20
CA ALA A 89 -20.77 -18.83 15.80
C ALA A 89 -20.87 -19.68 14.53
N ALA A 90 -21.90 -20.54 14.43
CA ALA A 90 -22.14 -21.37 13.26
C ALA A 90 -22.44 -20.57 11.97
N LYS A 91 -22.88 -19.31 12.08
CA LYS A 91 -22.99 -18.41 10.91
C LYS A 91 -21.60 -18.15 10.32
N PHE A 92 -20.59 -17.90 11.17
CA PHE A 92 -19.23 -17.62 10.71
C PHE A 92 -18.55 -18.82 10.04
N ASP A 93 -18.90 -20.06 10.40
CA ASP A 93 -18.48 -21.25 9.65
C ASP A 93 -19.00 -21.20 8.20
N LYS A 94 -20.25 -20.76 8.01
CA LYS A 94 -20.85 -20.61 6.68
C LYS A 94 -20.17 -19.50 5.87
N TYR A 95 -19.85 -18.37 6.51
CA TYR A 95 -19.05 -17.30 5.88
C TYR A 95 -17.69 -17.80 5.41
N MET A 96 -16.97 -18.52 6.27
CA MET A 96 -15.65 -19.07 5.93
C MET A 96 -15.72 -20.05 4.76
N ARG A 97 -16.75 -20.91 4.71
CA ARG A 97 -16.98 -21.79 3.55
C ARG A 97 -17.23 -21.00 2.26
N HIS A 98 -17.98 -19.89 2.34
CA HIS A 98 -18.17 -19.01 1.18
C HIS A 98 -16.87 -18.30 0.77
N PHE A 99 -16.09 -17.78 1.72
CA PHE A 99 -14.86 -17.04 1.42
C PHE A 99 -13.75 -17.91 0.84
N HIS A 100 -13.66 -19.17 1.25
CA HIS A 100 -12.75 -20.15 0.66
C HIS A 100 -13.21 -20.67 -0.70
N ARG A 101 -14.47 -20.44 -1.07
CA ARG A 101 -14.98 -20.94 -2.34
C ARG A 101 -14.32 -20.21 -3.50
N THR A 102 -13.75 -20.99 -4.42
CA THR A 102 -13.20 -20.49 -5.67
C THR A 102 -14.09 -20.86 -6.86
N VAL A 103 -13.95 -20.09 -7.92
CA VAL A 103 -14.50 -20.34 -9.26
C VAL A 103 -13.41 -20.06 -10.28
N LYS A 104 -13.56 -20.60 -11.48
CA LYS A 104 -12.69 -20.29 -12.61
C LYS A 104 -13.07 -18.94 -13.20
N ASP A 105 -12.07 -18.10 -13.46
CA ASP A 105 -12.26 -16.85 -14.20
C ASP A 105 -12.26 -17.09 -15.73
N THR A 106 -12.32 -16.01 -16.51
CA THR A 106 -12.29 -16.06 -17.98
C THR A 106 -11.00 -16.65 -18.54
N ASP A 107 -9.91 -16.58 -17.78
CA ASP A 107 -8.58 -17.06 -18.15
C ASP A 107 -8.32 -18.49 -17.59
N GLY A 108 -9.30 -19.09 -16.92
CA GLY A 108 -9.21 -20.42 -16.30
C GLY A 108 -8.45 -20.45 -14.97
N LEU A 109 -8.13 -19.29 -14.39
CA LEU A 109 -7.47 -19.18 -13.10
C LEU A 109 -8.50 -19.24 -11.96
N ASP A 110 -8.09 -19.78 -10.82
CA ASP A 110 -8.94 -19.80 -9.63
C ASP A 110 -9.02 -18.42 -9.01
N LYS A 111 -10.24 -17.91 -8.87
CA LYS A 111 -10.55 -16.68 -8.14
C LYS A 111 -11.56 -16.95 -7.03
N PRO A 112 -11.48 -16.28 -5.87
CA PRO A 112 -12.54 -16.33 -4.87
C PRO A 112 -13.89 -15.93 -5.46
N MET A 113 -14.94 -16.71 -5.18
CA MET A 113 -16.27 -16.49 -5.76
C MET A 113 -16.82 -15.11 -5.42
N TRP A 114 -16.60 -14.62 -4.19
CA TRP A 114 -17.06 -13.30 -3.77
C TRP A 114 -16.45 -12.17 -4.63
N ARG A 115 -15.25 -12.37 -5.20
CA ARG A 115 -14.61 -11.44 -6.17
C ARG A 115 -15.24 -11.46 -7.57
N THR A 116 -16.26 -12.28 -7.83
CA THR A 116 -17.07 -12.16 -9.06
C THR A 116 -18.14 -11.09 -8.94
N ARG A 117 -18.53 -10.75 -7.70
CA ARG A 117 -19.62 -9.80 -7.43
C ARG A 117 -19.09 -8.47 -6.91
N TRP A 118 -18.04 -8.51 -6.09
CA TRP A 118 -17.48 -7.33 -5.46
C TRP A 118 -16.00 -7.17 -5.76
N SER A 119 -15.60 -5.96 -6.12
CA SER A 119 -14.19 -5.60 -6.26
C SER A 119 -13.55 -5.45 -4.89
N ALA A 120 -12.33 -5.95 -4.74
CA ALA A 120 -11.51 -5.73 -3.56
C ALA A 120 -10.04 -5.55 -3.95
N PRO A 121 -9.26 -4.77 -3.18
CA PRO A 121 -7.82 -4.64 -3.41
C PRO A 121 -7.15 -6.01 -3.42
N GLU A 122 -6.11 -6.16 -4.26
CA GLU A 122 -5.28 -7.35 -4.23
C GLU A 122 -4.55 -7.48 -2.88
N PRO A 123 -4.38 -8.71 -2.36
CA PRO A 123 -3.64 -8.94 -1.14
C PRO A 123 -2.25 -8.32 -1.20
N LYS A 124 -1.93 -7.45 -0.24
CA LYS A 124 -0.58 -6.92 -0.11
C LYS A 124 0.25 -7.91 0.69
N TRP A 125 1.46 -8.22 0.22
CA TRP A 125 2.43 -9.07 0.93
C TRP A 125 1.92 -10.48 1.26
N GLY A 126 1.04 -11.03 0.41
CA GLY A 126 0.44 -12.34 0.64
C GLY A 126 -0.57 -12.38 1.78
N ASP A 127 -0.91 -11.25 2.44
CA ASP A 127 -1.95 -11.21 3.47
C ASP A 127 -3.34 -11.18 2.83
N ALA A 128 -3.79 -12.35 2.39
CA ALA A 128 -5.11 -12.60 1.83
C ALA A 128 -6.16 -12.71 2.96
N THR A 129 -6.29 -11.64 3.75
CA THR A 129 -7.35 -11.51 4.75
C THR A 129 -8.71 -11.54 4.04
N HIS A 130 -9.65 -12.32 4.56
CA HIS A 130 -11.02 -12.38 4.04
C HIS A 130 -11.79 -11.09 4.35
N PRO A 131 -12.90 -10.80 3.65
CA PRO A 131 -13.72 -9.65 3.96
C PRO A 131 -14.17 -9.63 5.45
N PRO A 132 -14.21 -8.45 6.10
CA PRO A 132 -14.68 -8.33 7.48
C PRO A 132 -16.18 -8.63 7.61
N VAL A 133 -16.55 -9.13 8.79
CA VAL A 133 -17.96 -9.27 9.22
C VAL A 133 -18.16 -8.46 10.51
N LEU A 134 -19.14 -7.56 10.49
CA LEU A 134 -19.57 -6.75 11.62
C LEU A 134 -20.81 -7.38 12.26
N LEU A 135 -20.71 -7.74 13.54
CA LEU A 135 -21.83 -8.21 14.34
C LEU A 135 -22.37 -7.07 15.21
N VAL A 136 -23.62 -6.67 14.99
CA VAL A 136 -24.29 -5.59 15.71
C VAL A 136 -25.32 -6.19 16.66
N PHE A 137 -25.08 -6.03 17.96
CA PHE A 137 -26.04 -6.45 18.97
C PHE A 137 -27.03 -5.34 19.30
N HIS A 138 -28.31 -5.67 19.31
CA HIS A 138 -29.36 -4.84 19.87
C HIS A 138 -29.85 -5.46 21.18
N GLN A 139 -29.70 -4.74 22.30
CA GLN A 139 -30.01 -5.26 23.64
C GLN A 139 -31.52 -5.27 23.93
N VAL A 140 -32.27 -6.11 23.21
CA VAL A 140 -33.70 -6.36 23.45
C VAL A 140 -33.94 -7.72 24.10
N GLY A 141 -33.14 -8.70 23.72
CA GLY A 141 -33.22 -10.06 24.24
C GLY A 141 -32.66 -10.21 25.66
N LYS A 142 -32.96 -11.38 26.25
CA LYS A 142 -32.60 -11.73 27.63
C LYS A 142 -31.10 -11.95 27.87
N ARG A 143 -30.27 -12.02 26.82
CA ARG A 143 -28.84 -12.31 26.95
C ARG A 143 -28.05 -10.99 26.93
N PRO A 144 -27.10 -10.77 27.84
CA PRO A 144 -26.26 -9.57 27.79
C PRO A 144 -25.36 -9.55 26.55
N ALA A 145 -25.43 -8.49 25.75
CA ALA A 145 -24.68 -8.31 24.50
C ALA A 145 -23.18 -8.50 24.72
N LEU A 146 -22.60 -7.87 25.75
CA LEU A 146 -21.18 -8.00 26.06
C LEU A 146 -20.77 -9.46 26.32
N GLN A 147 -21.61 -10.24 27.00
CA GLN A 147 -21.32 -11.64 27.25
C GLN A 147 -21.47 -12.47 25.97
N GLN A 148 -22.47 -12.19 25.14
CA GLN A 148 -22.61 -12.82 23.81
C GLN A 148 -21.40 -12.53 22.93
N MET A 149 -20.96 -11.27 22.85
CA MET A 149 -19.78 -10.86 22.10
C MET A 149 -18.54 -11.66 22.52
N LYS A 150 -18.29 -11.81 23.83
CA LYS A 150 -17.17 -12.60 24.37
C LYS A 150 -17.30 -14.08 24.01
N ASN A 151 -18.48 -14.66 24.22
CA ASN A 151 -18.70 -16.08 23.93
C ASN A 151 -18.53 -16.38 22.43
N VAL A 152 -19.05 -15.51 21.55
CA VAL A 152 -18.88 -15.65 20.09
C VAL A 152 -17.41 -15.48 19.73
N ALA A 153 -16.69 -14.53 20.33
CA ALA A 153 -15.26 -14.36 20.10
C ALA A 153 -14.47 -15.64 20.42
N ASP A 154 -14.77 -16.28 21.56
CA ASP A 154 -14.11 -17.52 21.95
C ASP A 154 -14.45 -18.70 21.02
N LEU A 155 -15.73 -18.86 20.66
CA LEU A 155 -16.18 -19.94 19.78
C LEU A 155 -15.67 -19.81 18.34
N THR A 156 -15.44 -18.58 17.88
CA THR A 156 -15.01 -18.30 16.50
C THR A 156 -13.50 -18.05 16.38
N ARG A 157 -12.73 -18.35 17.43
CA ARG A 157 -11.29 -18.04 17.52
C ARG A 157 -10.51 -18.51 16.31
N GLU A 158 -10.79 -19.71 15.80
CA GLU A 158 -10.12 -20.25 14.62
C GLU A 158 -10.29 -19.40 13.36
N HIS A 159 -11.40 -18.65 13.24
CA HIS A 159 -11.73 -17.85 12.07
C HIS A 159 -11.03 -16.50 12.04
N TRP A 160 -10.81 -15.87 13.20
CA TRP A 160 -10.28 -14.50 13.28
C TRP A 160 -8.87 -14.39 13.85
N GLN A 161 -8.38 -15.41 14.58
CA GLN A 161 -7.09 -15.32 15.26
C GLN A 161 -5.94 -15.28 14.26
N GLY A 162 -5.31 -14.11 14.17
CA GLY A 162 -4.12 -13.89 13.36
C GLY A 162 -2.86 -14.47 14.00
N GLN A 163 -1.83 -14.64 13.18
CA GLN A 163 -0.51 -15.11 13.63
C GLN A 163 0.41 -13.92 13.88
N ARG A 164 1.19 -13.96 14.95
CA ARG A 164 2.14 -12.89 15.26
C ARG A 164 3.32 -12.97 14.29
N ALA A 165 3.62 -11.85 13.65
CA ALA A 165 4.70 -11.74 12.68
C ALA A 165 5.89 -10.93 13.22
N GLU A 166 7.03 -11.09 12.56
CA GLU A 166 8.22 -10.30 12.82
C GLU A 166 7.94 -8.81 12.53
N GLY A 167 8.21 -7.94 13.51
CA GLY A 167 7.83 -6.52 13.46
C GLY A 167 6.67 -6.13 14.40
N GLY A 168 6.16 -7.06 15.21
CA GLY A 168 5.27 -6.76 16.33
C GLY A 168 3.79 -6.56 15.96
N PHE A 169 3.37 -7.04 14.79
CA PHE A 169 1.97 -7.02 14.34
C PHE A 169 1.47 -8.45 14.06
N HIS A 170 0.15 -8.60 13.87
CA HIS A 170 -0.46 -9.86 13.46
C HIS A 170 -0.75 -9.87 11.96
N ILE A 171 -0.57 -11.02 11.33
CA ILE A 171 -0.99 -11.31 9.95
C ILE A 171 -2.28 -12.14 10.02
N TYR A 172 -3.22 -11.84 9.13
CA TYR A 172 -4.56 -12.43 9.13
C TYR A 172 -4.83 -13.19 7.82
N HIS A 173 -3.80 -13.80 7.23
CA HIS A 173 -3.91 -14.58 6.01
C HIS A 173 -4.99 -15.67 6.16
N GLN A 174 -5.96 -15.69 5.24
CA GLN A 174 -7.13 -16.58 5.28
C GLN A 174 -7.96 -16.50 6.58
N LYS A 175 -7.81 -15.41 7.34
CA LYS A 175 -8.65 -15.11 8.50
C LYS A 175 -9.67 -14.06 8.15
N MET A 176 -10.81 -14.11 8.83
CA MET A 176 -11.92 -13.18 8.70
C MET A 176 -11.90 -12.23 9.90
N PRO A 177 -11.71 -10.92 9.70
CA PRO A 177 -11.88 -9.95 10.77
C PRO A 177 -13.34 -9.97 11.25
N ILE A 178 -13.56 -10.42 12.48
CA ILE A 178 -14.87 -10.31 13.12
C ILE A 178 -14.81 -9.13 14.07
N VAL A 179 -15.71 -8.17 13.84
CA VAL A 179 -15.84 -6.94 14.61
C VAL A 179 -17.22 -6.95 15.24
N ALA A 180 -17.32 -6.57 16.50
CA ALA A 180 -18.58 -6.53 17.21
C ALA A 180 -18.82 -5.16 17.84
N THR A 181 -20.09 -4.76 17.89
CA THR A 181 -20.54 -3.51 18.50
C THR A 181 -21.97 -3.69 19.01
N THR A 182 -22.50 -2.66 19.67
CA THR A 182 -23.92 -2.59 20.03
C THR A 182 -24.59 -1.40 19.35
N LEU A 183 -25.91 -1.46 19.17
CA LEU A 183 -26.66 -0.37 18.58
C LEU A 183 -26.54 0.92 19.40
N GLU A 184 -26.42 0.81 20.72
CA GLU A 184 -26.22 1.92 21.64
C GLU A 184 -24.87 2.61 21.38
N LEU A 185 -23.77 1.85 21.32
CA LEU A 185 -22.44 2.39 21.00
C LEU A 185 -22.38 3.03 19.62
N LEU A 186 -23.07 2.44 18.63
CA LEU A 186 -23.16 3.01 17.29
C LEU A 186 -23.93 4.33 17.27
N ARG A 187 -24.98 4.47 18.09
CA ARG A 187 -25.75 5.72 18.21
C ARG A 187 -24.91 6.81 18.88
N GLU A 188 -24.19 6.44 19.93
CA GLU A 188 -23.37 7.37 20.73
C GLU A 188 -22.12 7.86 19.99
N HIS A 189 -21.33 6.96 19.42
CA HIS A 189 -20.01 7.29 18.87
C HIS A 189 -19.95 7.30 17.34
N GLY A 190 -20.94 6.72 16.67
CA GLY A 190 -20.93 6.57 15.22
C GLY A 190 -19.79 5.68 14.69
N PRO A 191 -19.59 5.64 13.36
CA PRO A 191 -18.56 4.80 12.73
C PRO A 191 -17.13 5.28 12.98
N ALA A 192 -16.94 6.60 13.17
CA ALA A 192 -15.63 7.23 13.35
C ALA A 192 -15.16 7.24 14.82
N GLY A 193 -16.06 6.99 15.78
CA GLY A 193 -15.72 6.92 17.19
C GLY A 193 -15.41 5.50 17.69
N PRO A 194 -15.03 5.34 18.97
CA PRO A 194 -14.57 4.08 19.56
C PRO A 194 -15.72 3.11 19.89
N ALA A 195 -16.53 2.73 18.89
CA ALA A 195 -17.69 1.84 19.06
C ALA A 195 -17.38 0.35 18.81
N PHE A 196 -16.27 0.04 18.14
CA PHE A 196 -16.05 -1.28 17.53
C PHE A 196 -14.99 -2.08 18.26
N TRP A 197 -15.35 -3.29 18.66
CA TRP A 197 -14.42 -4.24 19.24
C TRP A 197 -14.08 -5.33 18.22
N ARG A 198 -12.85 -5.32 17.71
CA ARG A 198 -12.34 -6.44 16.91
C ARG A 198 -11.92 -7.58 17.83
N PHE A 199 -12.41 -8.78 17.55
CA PHE A 199 -11.99 -9.97 18.29
C PHE A 199 -10.47 -10.16 18.20
N GLY A 200 -9.86 -10.44 19.37
CA GLY A 200 -8.41 -10.53 19.53
C GLY A 200 -7.70 -9.20 19.77
N ARG A 201 -8.43 -8.09 19.93
CA ARG A 201 -7.88 -6.80 20.38
C ARG A 201 -8.51 -6.41 21.71
N GLU A 202 -7.80 -5.61 22.50
CA GLU A 202 -8.27 -5.19 23.84
C GLU A 202 -9.17 -3.96 23.74
N ASP A 203 -8.75 -2.96 22.96
CA ASP A 203 -9.42 -1.67 22.89
C ASP A 203 -10.56 -1.64 21.87
N ARG A 204 -11.53 -0.77 22.15
CA ARG A 204 -12.49 -0.33 21.13
C ARG A 204 -11.82 0.65 20.18
N GLN A 205 -12.19 0.57 18.92
CA GLN A 205 -11.60 1.31 17.82
C GLN A 205 -12.71 1.94 16.98
N ASN A 206 -12.33 2.85 16.09
CA ASN A 206 -13.21 3.22 14.98
C ASN A 206 -13.33 2.07 13.97
N LEU A 207 -14.32 2.15 13.07
CA LEU A 207 -14.61 1.05 12.15
C LEU A 207 -13.41 0.70 11.25
N TRP A 208 -12.73 1.70 10.69
CA TRP A 208 -11.59 1.50 9.77
C TRP A 208 -10.40 0.83 10.45
N GLU A 209 -10.08 1.25 11.68
CA GLU A 209 -9.03 0.62 12.47
C GLU A 209 -9.39 -0.81 12.88
N ALA A 210 -10.66 -1.03 13.25
CA ALA A 210 -11.18 -2.35 13.62
C ALA A 210 -11.05 -3.33 12.46
N ILE A 211 -11.59 -3.01 11.29
CA ILE A 211 -11.51 -3.91 10.12
C ILE A 211 -10.10 -3.99 9.52
N GLY A 212 -9.32 -2.90 9.61
CA GLY A 212 -7.97 -2.79 9.06
C GLY A 212 -6.86 -3.36 9.94
N ASN A 213 -5.61 -3.14 9.55
CA ASN A 213 -4.42 -3.58 10.30
C ASN A 213 -3.42 -2.43 10.48
N PRO A 214 -3.76 -1.39 11.26
CA PRO A 214 -2.95 -0.18 11.38
C PRO A 214 -1.55 -0.46 11.93
N ARG A 215 -1.39 -1.48 12.81
CA ARG A 215 -0.07 -1.87 13.33
C ARG A 215 0.84 -2.43 12.24
N ARG A 216 0.30 -3.26 11.33
CA ARG A 216 1.04 -3.74 10.15
C ARG A 216 1.38 -2.58 9.23
N ASP A 217 0.40 -1.74 8.92
CA ASP A 217 0.59 -0.64 7.97
C ASP A 217 1.65 0.35 8.49
N ALA A 218 1.65 0.66 9.79
CA ALA A 218 2.69 1.44 10.43
C ALA A 218 4.07 0.75 10.42
N ALA A 219 4.14 -0.57 10.64
CA ALA A 219 5.39 -1.31 10.57
C ALA A 219 5.99 -1.33 9.15
N LEU A 220 5.14 -1.50 8.13
CA LEU A 220 5.55 -1.44 6.73
C LEU A 220 6.00 -0.03 6.34
N ALA A 221 5.30 1.01 6.80
CA ALA A 221 5.70 2.39 6.57
C ALA A 221 7.09 2.70 7.15
N ARG A 222 7.38 2.22 8.37
CA ARG A 222 8.72 2.36 8.99
C ARG A 222 9.80 1.64 8.17
N ARG A 223 9.57 0.38 7.77
CA ARG A 223 10.52 -0.38 6.94
C ARG A 223 10.79 0.31 5.59
N ALA A 224 9.76 0.86 4.96
CA ALA A 224 9.91 1.59 3.71
C ALA A 224 10.74 2.86 3.88
N GLU A 225 10.53 3.60 4.97
CA GLU A 225 11.32 4.79 5.31
C GLU A 225 12.79 4.44 5.62
N GLU A 226 13.04 3.39 6.41
CA GLU A 226 14.40 2.89 6.68
C GLU A 226 15.10 2.44 5.39
N GLY A 227 14.37 1.75 4.49
CA GLY A 227 14.88 1.37 3.18
C GLY A 227 15.27 2.59 2.33
N ARG A 228 14.42 3.62 2.28
CA ARG A 228 14.74 4.89 1.59
C ARG A 228 15.98 5.54 2.18
N ARG A 229 16.11 5.61 3.51
CA ARG A 229 17.28 6.17 4.19
C ARG A 229 18.55 5.39 3.87
N ARG A 230 18.49 4.06 3.87
CA ARG A 230 19.64 3.21 3.53
C ARG A 230 20.07 3.40 2.08
N LEU A 231 19.13 3.46 1.14
CA LEU A 231 19.44 3.73 -0.27
C LEU A 231 20.05 5.12 -0.45
N ALA A 232 19.53 6.13 0.24
CA ALA A 232 20.08 7.48 0.21
C ALA A 232 21.50 7.54 0.79
N GLN A 233 21.75 6.85 1.90
CA GLN A 233 23.09 6.73 2.51
C GLN A 233 24.06 6.04 1.55
N GLN A 234 23.68 4.91 0.97
CA GLN A 234 24.50 4.20 -0.03
C GLN A 234 24.79 5.06 -1.27
N ALA A 235 23.80 5.83 -1.74
CA ALA A 235 23.99 6.76 -2.84
C ALA A 235 24.95 7.90 -2.47
N ALA A 236 24.87 8.43 -1.25
CA ALA A 236 25.77 9.48 -0.75
C ALA A 236 27.20 8.96 -0.55
N GLU A 237 27.37 7.77 0.04
CA GLU A 237 28.66 7.10 0.20
C GLU A 237 29.30 6.83 -1.17
N ARG A 238 28.51 6.30 -2.12
CA ARG A 238 28.95 6.13 -3.51
C ARG A 238 29.33 7.47 -4.12
N ALA A 239 28.51 8.51 -4.00
CA ALA A 239 28.84 9.83 -4.54
C ALA A 239 30.13 10.41 -3.91
N ALA A 240 30.39 10.16 -2.62
CA ALA A 240 31.62 10.59 -1.93
C ALA A 240 32.86 9.84 -2.41
N GLN A 241 32.74 8.53 -2.68
CA GLN A 241 33.80 7.69 -3.23
C GLN A 241 34.06 7.91 -4.73
N ARG A 242 33.27 8.77 -5.38
CA ARG A 242 33.35 9.01 -6.82
C ARG A 242 34.75 9.53 -7.20
N PRO A 243 35.48 8.80 -8.07
CA PRO A 243 36.78 9.24 -8.56
C PRO A 243 36.68 10.58 -9.30
N ALA A 244 37.78 11.31 -9.27
CA ALA A 244 37.98 12.51 -10.06
C ALA A 244 38.97 12.22 -11.19
N CYS A 245 38.79 12.88 -12.34
CA CYS A 245 39.76 12.86 -13.43
C CYS A 245 41.11 13.40 -12.93
N ALA A 246 42.19 12.67 -13.20
CA ALA A 246 43.54 13.07 -12.81
C ALA A 246 44.03 14.34 -13.55
N ASP A 247 43.46 14.63 -14.72
CA ASP A 247 43.86 15.76 -15.58
C ASP A 247 43.04 17.02 -15.27
N CYS A 248 41.71 16.96 -15.40
CA CYS A 248 40.85 18.12 -15.22
C CYS A 248 40.17 18.24 -13.84
N GLY A 249 40.33 17.24 -12.96
CA GLY A 249 39.73 17.23 -11.61
C GLY A 249 38.22 17.00 -11.56
N ALA A 250 37.54 16.89 -12.71
CA ALA A 250 36.09 16.66 -12.76
C ALA A 250 35.72 15.28 -12.19
N LYS A 251 34.66 15.22 -11.39
CA LYS A 251 34.11 13.96 -10.89
C LYS A 251 33.56 13.12 -12.06
N PHE A 252 33.81 11.82 -12.02
CA PHE A 252 33.32 10.90 -13.05
C PHE A 252 31.80 10.85 -13.08
N THR A 253 31.22 10.70 -14.27
CA THR A 253 29.82 10.29 -14.43
C THR A 253 29.65 8.85 -13.95
N ASP A 254 28.41 8.43 -13.68
CA ASP A 254 28.17 7.04 -13.25
C ASP A 254 28.60 6.01 -14.30
N ASP A 255 28.42 6.31 -15.58
CA ASP A 255 28.83 5.41 -16.67
C ASP A 255 30.34 5.37 -16.84
N ARG A 256 31.00 6.53 -16.73
CA ARG A 256 32.47 6.60 -16.75
C ARG A 256 33.07 5.82 -15.59
N TRP A 257 32.53 6.00 -14.39
CA TRP A 257 32.98 5.29 -13.20
C TRP A 257 32.75 3.79 -13.31
N LYS A 258 31.60 3.34 -13.82
CA LYS A 258 31.39 1.90 -14.12
C LYS A 258 32.44 1.37 -15.09
N ALA A 259 32.73 2.09 -16.16
CA ALA A 259 33.74 1.69 -17.15
C ALA A 259 35.16 1.66 -16.55
N SER A 260 35.49 2.57 -15.63
CA SER A 260 36.83 2.62 -15.02
C SER A 260 37.11 1.50 -14.02
N VAL A 261 36.07 0.89 -13.44
CA VAL A 261 36.19 -0.22 -12.47
C VAL A 261 35.90 -1.58 -13.08
N ALA A 262 35.46 -1.64 -14.33
CA ALA A 262 35.25 -2.88 -15.04
C ALA A 262 36.61 -3.56 -15.32
N VAL A 263 36.87 -4.66 -14.60
CA VAL A 263 38.00 -5.55 -14.87
C VAL A 263 37.53 -6.60 -15.87
N ASP A 264 37.93 -6.43 -17.13
CA ASP A 264 37.73 -7.46 -18.16
C ASP A 264 39.05 -8.20 -18.43
N TRP A 265 38.97 -9.53 -18.55
CA TRP A 265 40.09 -10.47 -18.73
C TRP A 265 40.68 -10.45 -20.15
N GLY A 266 40.76 -9.25 -20.75
CA GLY A 266 41.28 -9.04 -22.11
C GLY A 266 41.12 -7.63 -22.68
N GLY A 267 40.44 -6.72 -21.98
CA GLY A 267 40.14 -5.38 -22.51
C GLY A 267 39.65 -4.39 -21.47
N GLY A 268 40.33 -4.30 -20.32
CA GLY A 268 40.06 -3.25 -19.34
C GLY A 268 40.22 -1.85 -19.95
N ASP A 269 39.52 -0.88 -19.37
CA ASP A 269 39.60 0.51 -19.80
C ASP A 269 41.06 1.00 -19.81
N SER A 270 41.50 1.50 -20.96
CA SER A 270 42.89 1.89 -21.20
C SER A 270 43.35 3.08 -20.35
N HIS A 271 42.42 3.92 -19.88
CA HIS A 271 42.74 5.13 -19.12
C HIS A 271 41.77 5.33 -17.95
N PRO A 272 41.79 4.43 -16.94
CA PRO A 272 40.78 4.37 -15.87
C PRO A 272 40.77 5.60 -14.95
N HIS A 273 41.76 6.48 -15.05
CA HIS A 273 41.91 7.70 -14.25
C HIS A 273 41.53 9.00 -15.00
N LEU A 274 41.12 8.92 -16.27
CA LEU A 274 40.70 10.07 -17.08
C LEU A 274 39.19 10.09 -17.30
N CYS A 275 38.55 11.26 -17.36
CA CYS A 275 37.16 11.37 -17.84
C CYS A 275 37.08 11.14 -19.37
N ASP A 276 35.87 10.95 -19.90
CA ASP A 276 35.66 10.66 -21.33
C ASP A 276 36.23 11.76 -22.24
N ASP A 277 36.03 13.03 -21.88
CA ASP A 277 36.56 14.16 -22.66
C ASP A 277 38.10 14.16 -22.71
N CYS A 278 38.76 14.04 -21.55
CA CYS A 278 40.22 13.96 -21.48
C CYS A 278 40.75 12.71 -22.19
N LYS A 279 40.04 11.59 -22.13
CA LYS A 279 40.41 10.35 -22.83
C LYS A 279 40.30 10.51 -24.35
N CYS A 280 39.23 11.15 -24.84
CA CYS A 280 39.07 11.47 -26.26
C CYS A 280 40.18 12.39 -26.75
N LEU A 281 40.50 13.45 -26.01
CA LEU A 281 41.60 14.37 -26.34
C LEU A 281 42.95 13.65 -26.37
N PHE A 282 43.21 12.74 -25.42
CA PHE A 282 44.42 11.92 -25.40
C PHE A 282 44.54 11.05 -26.65
N HIS A 283 43.46 10.37 -27.05
CA HIS A 283 43.45 9.56 -28.27
C HIS A 283 43.65 10.39 -29.54
N ILE A 284 43.02 11.56 -29.64
CA ILE A 284 43.18 12.49 -30.76
C ILE A 284 44.63 13.01 -30.84
N SER A 285 45.22 13.36 -29.69
CA SER A 285 46.61 13.80 -29.63
C SER A 285 47.59 12.70 -30.04
N CYS A 286 47.41 11.46 -29.58
CA CYS A 286 48.23 10.33 -30.01
C CYS A 286 48.12 10.06 -31.53
N ALA A 287 46.93 10.22 -32.11
CA ALA A 287 46.70 10.02 -33.54
C ALA A 287 47.34 11.11 -34.41
N LEU A 288 47.28 12.38 -33.98
CA LEU A 288 47.88 13.51 -34.71
C LEU A 288 49.41 13.55 -34.64
N TRP A 289 50.00 13.04 -33.56
CA TRP A 289 51.45 13.07 -33.31
C TRP A 289 52.16 11.73 -33.54
N GLY A 290 51.45 10.70 -34.00
CA GLY A 290 52.05 9.43 -34.46
C GLY A 290 52.65 8.56 -33.36
N TYR A 291 52.07 8.53 -32.14
CA TYR A 291 52.57 7.68 -31.06
C TYR A 291 51.87 6.31 -31.08
N SER A 292 52.58 5.29 -31.58
CA SER A 292 52.14 3.89 -31.55
C SER A 292 52.34 3.28 -30.15
N ARG A 293 51.34 2.49 -29.70
CA ARG A 293 51.24 1.85 -28.38
C ARG A 293 52.58 1.27 -27.87
N GLY A 294 53.11 1.84 -26.79
CA GLY A 294 54.07 1.21 -25.90
C GLY A 294 53.51 1.22 -24.47
N GLU A 295 53.47 0.06 -23.83
CA GLU A 295 53.00 -0.14 -22.45
C GLU A 295 53.70 0.80 -21.45
N PRO A 296 53.00 1.45 -20.49
CA PRO A 296 53.68 2.21 -19.46
C PRO A 296 54.15 1.29 -18.35
N ARG A 297 55.47 1.13 -18.24
CA ARG A 297 56.14 0.75 -16.99
C ARG A 297 55.98 1.93 -16.02
N TRP A 298 55.25 1.73 -14.93
CA TRP A 298 55.17 2.70 -13.83
C TRP A 298 56.58 2.89 -13.24
N GLY A 299 57.16 4.05 -13.48
CA GLY A 299 58.42 4.50 -12.90
C GLY A 299 58.35 6.00 -12.70
N ASP A 300 58.67 6.43 -11.48
CA ASP A 300 58.68 7.82 -11.01
C ASP A 300 59.38 8.75 -12.01
N GLY A 301 58.69 9.80 -12.46
CA GLY A 301 59.29 10.76 -13.39
C GLY A 301 58.35 11.84 -13.91
N VAL A 302 58.32 12.95 -13.18
CA VAL A 302 58.10 14.35 -13.64
C VAL A 302 57.17 14.54 -14.85
N ILE A 303 55.94 14.98 -14.57
CA ILE A 303 55.01 15.54 -15.56
C ILE A 303 55.63 16.85 -16.12
N PRO A 304 55.77 17.02 -17.45
CA PRO A 304 56.17 18.31 -18.00
C PRO A 304 54.99 19.28 -17.86
N LYS A 305 55.17 20.35 -17.07
CA LYS A 305 54.27 21.51 -17.10
C LYS A 305 54.27 22.08 -18.51
N SER A 306 53.19 21.85 -19.25
CA SER A 306 52.96 22.54 -20.51
C SER A 306 52.82 24.04 -20.22
N GLY A 307 53.76 24.82 -20.75
CA GLY A 307 53.70 26.27 -20.70
C GLY A 307 52.51 26.77 -21.52
N LEU A 308 51.44 27.14 -20.83
CA LEU A 308 50.42 28.03 -21.35
C LEU A 308 51.09 29.38 -21.67
N ARG A 309 51.49 29.58 -22.94
CA ARG A 309 51.65 30.93 -23.47
C ARG A 309 50.25 31.49 -23.69
N SER A 310 49.92 32.48 -22.89
CA SER A 310 48.83 33.42 -23.13
C SER A 310 48.91 33.97 -24.55
N VAL A 311 47.97 33.60 -25.42
CA VAL A 311 47.65 34.40 -26.60
C VAL A 311 46.39 35.16 -26.26
N SER A 312 46.57 36.41 -25.88
CA SER A 312 45.51 37.42 -25.83
C SER A 312 45.05 37.71 -27.26
N VAL A 313 43.86 37.27 -27.61
CA VAL A 313 43.09 37.85 -28.72
C VAL A 313 41.80 38.41 -28.13
N SER A 314 41.82 39.72 -27.93
CA SER A 314 40.65 40.57 -27.82
C SER A 314 39.82 40.44 -29.12
N GLY A 315 38.57 39.98 -28.98
CA GLY A 315 37.59 39.90 -30.06
C GLY A 315 36.27 39.41 -29.50
N ASP A 316 35.28 40.30 -29.48
CA ASP A 316 33.97 40.11 -28.88
C ASP A 316 33.17 38.92 -29.43
N LEU A 317 32.37 38.39 -28.50
CA LEU A 317 31.15 37.60 -28.62
C LEU A 317 30.47 37.50 -30.01
N ALA A 318 30.03 36.26 -30.27
CA ALA A 318 28.84 35.88 -31.02
C ALA A 318 28.95 35.52 -32.51
N GLU A 319 29.71 34.48 -32.88
CA GLU A 319 29.33 33.68 -34.09
C GLU A 319 30.04 32.31 -34.26
N VAL A 320 29.88 31.35 -33.34
CA VAL A 320 30.10 29.91 -33.68
C VAL A 320 29.07 29.02 -32.94
N ARG A 321 27.79 29.34 -33.10
CA ARG A 321 26.70 28.35 -32.97
C ARG A 321 26.25 28.00 -34.39
N ARG A 322 26.95 27.07 -35.04
CA ARG A 322 26.47 26.25 -36.17
C ARG A 322 27.66 25.52 -36.76
N SER A 323 27.83 24.27 -36.34
CA SER A 323 28.30 23.10 -37.12
C SER A 323 29.06 22.15 -36.22
N GLY A 324 28.71 20.85 -36.30
CA GLY A 324 29.49 19.79 -35.65
C GLY A 324 28.78 19.01 -34.54
N VAL A 325 27.51 18.67 -34.70
CA VAL A 325 27.02 17.42 -34.11
C VAL A 325 27.69 16.28 -34.88
N ALA A 326 28.72 15.68 -34.29
CA ALA A 326 29.23 14.39 -34.75
C ALA A 326 28.84 13.34 -33.71
N VAL A 327 27.80 12.58 -34.07
CA VAL A 327 27.35 11.37 -33.40
C VAL A 327 28.48 10.34 -33.47
N CYS A 328 29.02 9.93 -32.32
CA CYS A 328 29.86 8.73 -32.26
C CYS A 328 28.95 7.50 -32.35
N ALA A 329 28.91 6.90 -33.53
CA ALA A 329 28.41 5.55 -33.72
C ALA A 329 29.43 4.55 -33.17
N ALA A 330 28.90 3.52 -32.49
CA ALA A 330 29.61 2.38 -31.95
C ALA A 330 30.34 1.59 -33.05
N GLY A 331 31.52 1.09 -32.68
CA GLY A 331 32.31 0.06 -33.37
C GLY A 331 33.22 -0.60 -32.35
#